data_AF-A0A366HYN3-F1
#
_entry.id   AF-A0A366HYN3-F1
#
_cell.length_a   1.000
_cell.length_b   1.000
_cell.length_c   1.000
_cell.angle_alpha   90.00
_cell.angle_beta   90.00
_cell.angle_gamma   90.00
#
_symmetry.space_group_name_H-M   'P 1'
#
loop_
_entity.id
_entity.type
_entity.pdbx_description
1 polymer ?
#
loop_
_entity_poly.entity_id
_entity_poly.type
_entity_poly.pdbx_seq_one_letter_code
_entity_poly.pdbx_strand_id
1 'polypeptide(L)'
;MRVASEVYKISWTEPTGTDVSLIVNLGDNVFHGTIFFPRWIINNPEKTVCFQNDHIPLMNSYRDAGPAYPTEVIDEFAAITFVRDCGTDNDTVINCAASELPANFPDNLR
;
A
#
# COMPACT_ATOMS: atom_id res chain seq x y z
N MET A 1 7.45 -7.13 -11.34
CA MET A 1 7.74 -8.11 -12.41
C MET A 1 6.44 -8.51 -13.12
N ARG A 2 6.50 -8.89 -14.41
CA ARG A 2 5.36 -9.51 -15.11
C ARG A 2 5.38 -11.02 -14.87
N VAL A 3 4.24 -11.61 -14.51
CA VAL A 3 4.14 -13.05 -14.17
C VAL A 3 3.31 -13.86 -15.17
N ALA A 4 2.42 -13.20 -15.91
CA ALA A 4 1.68 -13.77 -17.02
C ALA A 4 1.29 -12.65 -18.02
N SER A 5 0.49 -12.96 -19.03
CA SER A 5 -0.07 -11.89 -19.87
C SER A 5 -0.98 -11.01 -19.04
N GLU A 6 -0.73 -9.69 -19.04
CA GLU A 6 -1.53 -8.69 -18.30
C GLU A 6 -1.58 -8.88 -16.77
N VAL A 7 -0.77 -9.80 -16.23
CA VAL A 7 -0.65 -10.02 -14.78
C VAL A 7 0.73 -9.58 -14.29
N TYR A 8 0.72 -8.71 -13.29
CA TYR A 8 1.90 -8.08 -12.72
C TYR A 8 1.98 -8.35 -11.23
N LYS A 9 3.21 -8.54 -10.76
CA LYS A 9 3.54 -8.67 -9.34
C LYS A 9 4.40 -7.51 -8.89
N ILE A 10 4.05 -6.90 -7.77
CA ILE A 10 4.87 -5.91 -7.06
C ILE A 10 5.05 -6.34 -5.60
N SER A 11 6.26 -6.19 -5.08
CA SER A 11 6.58 -6.58 -3.71
C SER A 11 7.59 -5.62 -3.11
N TRP A 12 7.42 -5.28 -1.84
CA TRP A 12 8.32 -4.42 -1.09
C TRP A 12 8.28 -4.76 0.41
N THR A 13 9.23 -4.20 1.14
CA THR A 13 9.25 -4.17 2.61
C THR A 13 9.26 -2.70 3.05
N GLU A 14 8.62 -2.41 4.18
CA GLU A 14 8.39 -1.05 4.66
C GLU A 14 9.30 -0.69 5.84
N PRO A 15 9.54 0.61 6.11
CA PRO A 15 10.23 1.05 7.33
C PRO A 15 9.59 0.53 8.62
N THR A 16 8.28 0.29 8.61
CA THR A 16 7.48 -0.28 9.70
C THR A 16 7.77 -1.76 9.97
N GLY A 17 8.45 -2.46 9.05
CA GLY A 17 8.65 -3.90 9.07
C GLY A 17 7.50 -4.71 8.43
N THR A 18 6.52 -4.03 7.82
CA THR A 18 5.50 -4.70 7.00
C THR A 18 6.10 -5.20 5.69
N ASP A 19 5.76 -6.43 5.31
CA ASP A 19 6.03 -6.95 3.97
C ASP A 19 4.76 -6.97 3.14
N VAL A 20 4.86 -6.63 1.85
CA VAL A 20 3.72 -6.58 0.94
C VAL A 20 4.04 -7.30 -0.35
N SER A 21 3.08 -8.10 -0.84
CA SER A 21 3.12 -8.73 -2.16
C SER A 21 1.75 -8.63 -2.83
N LEU A 22 1.68 -7.90 -3.94
CA LEU A 22 0.45 -7.68 -4.70
C LEU A 22 0.51 -8.33 -6.08
N ILE A 23 -0.62 -8.83 -6.52
CA ILE A 23 -0.90 -9.26 -7.89
C ILE A 23 -1.96 -8.35 -8.48
N VAL A 24 -1.64 -7.76 -9.63
CA VAL A 24 -2.53 -6.93 -10.43
C VAL A 24 -2.80 -7.67 -11.73
N ASN A 25 -4.00 -8.23 -11.90
CA ASN A 25 -4.46 -8.81 -13.14
C ASN A 25 -5.33 -7.78 -13.88
N LEU A 26 -4.73 -7.09 -14.84
CA LEU A 26 -5.40 -6.03 -15.62
C LEU A 26 -6.37 -6.61 -16.66
N GLY A 27 -6.13 -7.83 -17.16
CA GLY A 27 -7.00 -8.46 -18.14
C GLY A 27 -8.37 -8.82 -17.54
N ASP A 28 -8.38 -9.27 -16.29
CA ASP A 28 -9.61 -9.69 -15.58
C ASP A 28 -10.13 -8.66 -14.58
N ASN A 29 -9.46 -7.49 -14.44
CA ASN A 29 -9.76 -6.47 -13.42
C ASN A 29 -9.77 -7.01 -11.97
N VAL A 30 -8.89 -7.97 -11.68
CA VAL A 30 -8.76 -8.60 -10.36
C VAL A 30 -7.47 -8.13 -9.69
N PHE A 31 -7.59 -7.74 -8.43
CA PHE A 31 -6.46 -7.43 -7.57
C PHE A 31 -6.41 -8.42 -6.41
N HIS A 32 -5.23 -8.87 -6.05
CA HIS A 32 -5.00 -9.73 -4.89
C HIS A 32 -3.80 -9.22 -4.11
N GLY A 33 -3.95 -9.04 -2.81
CA GLY A 33 -2.89 -8.53 -1.94
C GLY A 33 -2.67 -9.42 -0.73
N THR A 34 -1.41 -9.74 -0.48
CA THR A 34 -0.96 -10.33 0.77
C THR A 34 -0.10 -9.33 1.52
N ILE A 35 -0.49 -9.00 2.75
CA ILE A 35 0.21 -8.06 3.63
C ILE A 35 0.56 -8.78 4.93
N PHE A 36 1.83 -8.68 5.33
CA PHE A 36 2.38 -9.30 6.54
C PHE A 36 2.66 -8.21 7.57
N PHE A 37 1.71 -7.98 8.47
CA PHE A 37 1.83 -6.95 9.49
C PHE A 37 2.59 -7.46 10.72
N PRO A 38 3.62 -6.74 11.19
CA PRO A 38 4.12 -6.87 12.55
C PRO A 38 2.99 -6.70 13.58
N ARG A 39 3.03 -7.48 14.67
CA ARG A 39 1.97 -7.46 15.70
C ARG A 39 1.72 -6.06 16.28
N TRP A 40 2.75 -5.22 16.40
CA TRP A 40 2.61 -3.87 16.93
C TRP A 40 1.68 -2.99 16.11
N ILE A 41 1.62 -3.18 14.79
CA ILE A 41 0.73 -2.42 13.89
C ILE A 41 -0.72 -2.85 14.12
N ILE A 42 -0.99 -4.15 14.24
CA ILE A 42 -2.34 -4.64 14.56
C ILE A 42 -2.82 -4.10 15.92
N ASN A 43 -1.91 -4.00 16.88
CA ASN A 43 -2.26 -3.53 18.21
C ASN A 43 -2.49 -2.01 18.25
N ASN A 44 -1.81 -1.21 17.40
CA ASN A 44 -1.82 0.26 17.42
C ASN A 44 -1.69 0.82 15.98
N PRO A 45 -2.68 0.59 15.10
CA PRO A 45 -2.58 0.95 13.68
C PRO A 45 -2.50 2.45 13.45
N GLU A 46 -3.04 3.27 14.37
CA GLU A 46 -3.00 4.73 14.29
C GLU A 46 -1.57 5.29 14.26
N LYS A 47 -0.58 4.53 14.76
CA LYS A 47 0.83 4.94 14.72
C LYS A 47 1.42 4.99 13.32
N THR A 48 0.81 4.33 12.34
CA THR A 48 1.28 4.33 10.94
C THR A 48 0.48 5.26 10.04
N VAL A 49 -0.59 5.90 10.55
CA VAL A 49 -1.45 6.79 9.76
C VAL A 49 -0.84 8.19 9.72
N CYS A 50 0.05 8.41 8.75
CA CYS A 50 0.73 9.69 8.53
C CYS A 50 1.31 9.75 7.10
N PHE A 51 1.87 10.91 6.72
CA PHE A 51 2.77 10.96 5.58
C PHE A 51 4.12 10.35 5.98
N GLN A 52 4.28 9.05 5.70
CA GLN A 52 5.38 8.24 6.24
C GLN A 52 6.78 8.82 5.96
N ASN A 53 6.97 9.51 4.83
CA ASN A 53 8.25 10.08 4.42
C ASN A 53 8.82 11.06 5.46
N ASP A 54 7.96 11.83 6.13
CA ASP A 54 8.37 12.79 7.19
C ASP A 54 8.66 12.09 8.53
N HIS A 55 8.33 10.81 8.66
CA HIS A 55 8.35 10.06 9.91
C HIS A 55 9.14 8.73 9.82
N ILE A 56 10.02 8.56 8.82
CA ILE A 56 10.80 7.33 8.63
C ILE A 56 11.57 6.90 9.90
N PRO A 57 12.30 7.79 10.61
CA PRO A 57 13.00 7.40 11.84
C PRO A 57 12.05 6.92 12.94
N LEU A 58 10.84 7.46 12.99
CA LEU A 58 9.80 7.06 13.95
C LEU A 58 9.24 5.67 13.61
N MET A 59 9.01 5.37 12.33
CA MET A 59 8.55 4.03 11.93
C MET A 59 9.59 2.96 12.27
N ASN A 60 10.87 3.25 12.02
CA ASN A 60 11.96 2.37 12.41
C ASN A 60 12.00 2.14 13.93
N SER A 61 11.81 3.19 14.74
CA SER A 61 11.84 3.05 16.19
C SER A 61 10.66 2.24 16.73
N TYR A 62 9.46 2.37 16.14
CA TYR A 62 8.32 1.52 16.47
C TYR A 62 8.56 0.05 16.07
N ARG A 63 9.11 -0.19 14.88
CA ARG A 63 9.49 -1.53 14.44
C ARG A 63 10.48 -2.18 15.41
N ASP A 64 11.53 -1.45 15.78
CA ASP A 64 12.60 -1.94 16.65
C ASP A 64 12.10 -2.19 18.08
N ALA A 65 11.12 -1.41 18.56
CA ALA A 65 10.45 -1.63 19.83
C ALA A 65 9.50 -2.84 19.81
N GLY A 66 8.84 -3.09 18.68
CA GLY A 66 7.94 -4.22 18.49
C GLY A 66 6.66 -4.16 19.36
N PRO A 67 6.02 -5.32 19.63
CA PRO A 67 6.43 -6.67 19.21
C PRO A 67 6.28 -6.88 17.70
N ALA A 68 7.27 -7.54 17.07
CA ALA A 68 7.17 -7.94 15.67
C ALA A 68 6.20 -9.13 15.47
N TYR A 69 6.17 -10.06 16.43
CA TYR A 69 5.43 -11.33 16.32
C TYR A 69 4.31 -11.45 17.36
N PRO A 70 3.31 -12.33 17.12
CA PRO A 70 3.11 -13.09 15.89
C PRO A 70 2.66 -12.18 14.74
N THR A 71 3.22 -12.39 13.55
CA THR A 71 2.81 -11.69 12.32
C THR A 71 1.34 -11.93 12.06
N GLU A 72 0.62 -10.89 11.65
CA GLU A 72 -0.74 -10.99 11.13
C GLU A 72 -0.68 -11.00 9.60
N VAL A 73 -1.28 -12.01 8.99
CA VAL A 73 -1.31 -12.15 7.53
C VAL A 73 -2.70 -11.79 7.06
N ILE A 74 -2.79 -10.73 6.26
CA ILE A 74 -4.01 -10.36 5.55
C ILE A 74 -3.84 -10.80 4.11
N ASP A 75 -4.74 -11.64 3.62
CA ASP A 75 -4.71 -12.22 2.28
C ASP A 75 -6.10 -12.06 1.65
N GLU A 76 -6.23 -11.07 0.77
CA GLU A 76 -7.55 -10.60 0.32
C GLU A 76 -7.58 -10.28 -1.16
N PHE A 77 -8.73 -10.53 -1.77
CA PHE A 77 -9.08 -10.04 -3.10
C PHE A 77 -9.70 -8.65 -3.02
N ALA A 78 -9.45 -7.83 -4.04
CA ALA A 78 -10.12 -6.56 -4.23
C ALA A 78 -10.53 -6.37 -5.70
N ALA A 79 -11.62 -5.64 -5.90
CA ALA A 79 -12.04 -5.19 -7.23
C ALA A 79 -11.29 -3.91 -7.58
N ILE A 80 -10.71 -3.85 -8.79
CA ILE A 80 -10.13 -2.62 -9.32
C ILE A 80 -11.27 -1.69 -9.76
N THR A 81 -11.39 -0.52 -9.15
CA THR A 81 -12.48 0.44 -9.43
C THR A 81 -12.07 1.59 -10.36
N PHE A 82 -10.76 1.80 -10.55
CA PHE A 82 -10.23 2.87 -11.39
C PHE A 82 -8.84 2.51 -11.90
N VAL A 83 -8.59 2.73 -13.19
CA VAL A 83 -7.27 2.55 -13.84
C VAL A 83 -7.07 3.68 -14.84
N ARG A 84 -5.90 4.33 -14.81
CA ARG A 84 -5.44 5.25 -15.84
C ARG A 84 -3.93 5.18 -15.98
N ASP A 85 -3.42 5.52 -17.16
CA ASP A 85 -1.98 5.72 -17.39
C ASP A 85 -1.61 7.17 -17.04
N CYS A 86 -0.52 7.36 -16.31
CA CYS A 86 -0.01 8.68 -15.90
C CYS A 86 1.44 8.93 -16.33
N GLY A 87 2.04 8.01 -17.10
CA GLY A 87 3.48 8.00 -17.38
C GLY A 87 4.34 7.65 -16.16
N THR A 88 5.65 7.68 -16.33
CA THR A 88 6.63 7.47 -15.25
C THR A 88 7.01 8.78 -14.58
N ASP A 89 7.50 8.72 -13.34
CA ASP A 89 8.11 9.84 -12.61
C ASP A 89 7.21 11.09 -12.50
N ASN A 90 5.90 10.88 -12.32
CA ASN A 90 4.92 11.94 -12.19
C ASN A 90 4.53 12.17 -10.71
N ASP A 91 5.20 13.10 -10.06
CA ASP A 91 5.01 13.44 -8.64
C ASP A 91 3.65 14.08 -8.31
N THR A 92 2.80 14.33 -9.31
CA THR A 92 1.47 14.93 -9.11
C THR A 92 0.35 13.90 -8.90
N VAL A 93 0.62 12.61 -9.11
CA VAL A 93 -0.41 11.55 -9.05
C VAL A 93 -0.87 11.27 -7.61
N ILE A 94 0.06 11.21 -6.66
CA ILE A 94 -0.19 11.05 -5.22
C ILE A 94 0.64 12.11 -4.49
N ASN A 95 0.03 13.25 -4.16
CA ASN A 95 0.74 14.42 -3.60
C ASN A 95 0.05 15.08 -2.40
N CYS A 96 -1.01 14.48 -1.87
CA CYS A 96 -1.74 14.96 -0.70
C CYS A 96 -2.34 13.79 0.08
N ALA A 97 -2.83 14.04 1.30
CA ALA A 97 -3.55 13.04 2.05
C ALA A 97 -4.91 12.73 1.39
N ALA A 98 -5.41 11.50 1.54
CA ALA A 98 -6.72 11.12 0.99
C ALA A 98 -7.87 12.01 1.53
N SER A 99 -7.75 12.52 2.77
CA SER A 99 -8.69 13.45 3.39
C SER A 99 -8.73 14.83 2.72
N GLU A 100 -7.74 15.16 1.89
CA GLU A 100 -7.61 16.43 1.17
C GLU A 100 -8.07 16.31 -0.29
N LEU A 101 -8.43 15.10 -0.74
CA LEU A 101 -8.97 14.88 -2.07
C LEU A 101 -10.37 15.51 -2.22
N PRO A 102 -10.73 15.95 -3.44
CA PRO A 102 -12.09 16.43 -3.70
C PRO A 102 -13.10 15.29 -3.52
N ALA A 103 -14.32 15.63 -3.09
CA ALA A 103 -15.36 14.65 -2.77
C ALA A 103 -15.79 13.76 -3.96
N ASN A 104 -15.53 14.19 -5.20
CA ASN A 104 -15.80 13.44 -6.41
C ASN A 104 -14.58 12.69 -6.95
N PHE A 105 -13.58 12.39 -6.12
CA PHE A 105 -12.48 11.51 -6.52
C PHE A 105 -12.96 10.06 -6.69
N PRO A 106 -12.55 9.33 -7.74
CA PRO A 106 -11.59 9.71 -8.78
C PRO A 106 -12.21 10.38 -10.04
N ASP A 107 -13.52 10.64 -10.10
CA ASP A 107 -14.21 11.22 -11.28
C ASP A 107 -13.70 12.61 -11.69
N ASN A 108 -13.04 13.34 -10.79
CA ASN A 108 -12.38 14.60 -11.12
C ASN A 108 -11.11 14.42 -11.95
N LEU A 109 -10.57 13.20 -12.02
CA LEU A 109 -9.39 12.85 -12.80
C LEU A 109 -9.80 12.57 -14.24
N ARG A 110 -9.05 13.13 -15.18
CA ARG A 110 -9.14 12.81 -16.61
C ARG A 110 -8.21 11.66 -16.96
#